data_AF-A0A820ERM3-F1
#
_entry.id   AF-A0A820ERM3-F1
#
_cell.length_a   1.000
_cell.length_b   1.000
_cell.length_c   1.000
_cell.angle_alpha   90.00
_cell.angle_beta   90.00
_cell.angle_gamma   90.00
#
_symmetry.space_group_name_H-M   'P 1'
#
loop_
_entity.id
_entity.type
_entity.pdbx_description
1 polymer ?
#
loop_
_entity_poly.entity_id
_entity_poly.type
_entity_poly.pdbx_seq_one_letter_code
_entity_poly.pdbx_strand_id
1 'polypeptide(L)'
;KPKLYDRLKKMFLTTMMQASAGMMDLNIFPIWRFGSNTDRMTAKRLGQWSTRIYIILFTMSLTIIIIYIGVQPQMLTKSFNEPSLNVYNRLLRDHGDTLQCPCSLISSTYSQFIQIKPVFHQVRILFISTADPTNDQPE
;
A
#
# COMPACT_ATOMS: atom_id res chain seq x y z
N LYS A 1 21.99 30.87 -20.01
CA LYS A 1 21.72 30.03 -18.81
C LYS A 1 22.87 29.11 -18.34
N PRO A 2 23.90 28.72 -19.12
CA PRO A 2 24.94 27.78 -18.61
C PRO A 2 25.85 28.40 -17.53
N LYS A 3 26.13 29.72 -17.61
CA LYS A 3 26.95 30.44 -16.62
C LYS A 3 26.40 30.43 -15.19
N LEU A 4 25.08 30.31 -14.99
CA LEU A 4 24.47 30.25 -13.66
C LEU A 4 24.63 28.85 -13.06
N TYR A 5 24.39 27.82 -13.89
CA TYR A 5 24.56 26.42 -13.50
C TYR A 5 26.00 26.12 -13.08
N ASP A 6 26.99 26.61 -13.84
CA ASP A 6 28.40 26.40 -13.50
C ASP A 6 28.80 27.10 -12.19
N ARG A 7 28.24 28.29 -11.92
CA ARG A 7 28.44 29.01 -10.66
C ARG A 7 27.82 28.27 -9.47
N LEU A 8 26.58 27.79 -9.63
CA LEU A 8 25.88 26.99 -8.61
C LEU A 8 26.61 25.68 -8.34
N LYS A 9 27.02 24.96 -9.39
CA LYS A 9 27.78 23.72 -9.28
C LYS A 9 29.10 23.94 -8.55
N LYS A 10 29.85 24.98 -8.90
CA LYS A 10 31.10 25.34 -8.24
C LYS A 10 30.88 25.68 -6.77
N MET A 11 29.85 26.48 -6.46
CA MET A 11 29.51 26.85 -5.08
C MET A 11 29.15 25.62 -4.24
N PHE A 12 28.32 24.71 -4.79
CA PHE A 12 27.95 23.46 -4.14
C PHE A 12 29.13 22.52 -3.89
N LEU A 13 30.04 22.37 -4.86
CA LEU A 13 31.26 21.58 -4.70
C LEU A 13 32.16 22.15 -3.60
N THR A 14 32.34 23.48 -3.56
CA THR A 14 33.16 24.13 -2.54
C THR A 14 32.54 23.99 -1.14
N THR A 15 31.22 24.14 -1.00
CA THR A 15 30.56 23.98 0.29
C THR A 15 30.53 22.52 0.74
N MET A 16 30.33 21.55 -0.17
CA MET A 16 30.47 20.13 0.15
C MET A 16 31.88 19.78 0.60
N MET A 17 32.92 20.33 -0.04
CA MET A 17 34.31 20.06 0.33
C MET A 17 34.67 20.64 1.71
N GLN A 18 34.15 21.83 2.03
CA GLN A 18 34.29 22.42 3.37
C GLN A 18 33.53 21.62 4.44
N ALA A 19 32.32 21.16 4.12
CA ALA A 19 31.53 20.33 5.02
C ALA A 19 32.19 18.97 5.29
N SER A 20 32.76 18.31 4.26
CA SER A 20 33.43 17.02 4.44
C SER A 20 34.72 17.14 5.26
N ALA A 21 35.48 18.21 5.08
CA ALA A 21 36.66 18.50 5.91
C ALA A 21 36.27 18.74 7.38
N GLY A 22 35.21 19.50 7.63
CA GLY A 22 34.67 19.71 8.98
C GLY A 22 34.16 18.41 9.61
N MET A 23 33.48 17.55 8.84
CA MET A 23 33.02 16.24 9.31
C MET A 23 34.17 15.30 9.69
N MET A 24 35.35 15.43 9.06
CA MET A 24 36.53 14.61 9.40
C MET A 24 37.17 14.99 10.73
N ASP A 25 37.04 16.26 11.16
CA ASP A 25 37.60 16.76 12.43
C ASP A 25 36.59 16.72 13.59
N LEU A 26 35.34 16.36 13.32
CA LEU A 26 34.30 16.31 14.35
C LEU A 26 34.63 15.26 15.42
N ASN A 27 34.59 15.70 16.67
CA ASN A 27 34.59 14.83 17.84
C ASN A 27 33.47 15.26 18.80
N ILE A 28 32.35 14.53 18.76
CA ILE A 28 31.18 14.75 19.61
C ILE A 28 31.44 14.29 21.05
N PHE A 29 32.39 13.35 21.24
CA PHE A 29 32.66 12.75 22.55
C PHE A 29 33.95 13.34 23.17
N PRO A 30 33.81 14.25 24.14
CA PRO A 30 34.95 14.94 24.73
C PRO A 30 35.75 14.04 25.68
N ILE A 31 36.99 14.43 25.94
CA ILE A 31 37.97 13.56 26.59
C ILE A 31 37.64 13.22 28.05
N TRP A 32 36.99 14.14 28.77
CA TRP A 32 36.63 13.95 30.19
C TRP A 32 35.63 12.80 30.40
N ARG A 33 34.98 12.30 29.34
CA ARG A 33 34.06 11.17 29.41
C ARG A 33 34.75 9.81 29.55
N PHE A 34 36.06 9.72 29.28
CA PHE A 34 36.79 8.44 29.16
C PHE A 34 37.56 8.02 30.42
N GLY A 35 37.31 8.68 31.56
CA GLY A 35 37.94 8.37 32.84
C GLY A 35 39.40 8.82 32.95
N SER A 36 39.89 9.05 34.16
CA SER A 36 41.24 9.59 34.43
C SER A 36 42.38 8.61 34.13
N ASN A 37 42.08 7.32 33.99
CA ASN A 37 43.08 6.26 33.84
C ASN A 37 43.45 6.00 32.37
N THR A 38 42.83 6.70 31.42
CA THR A 38 43.01 6.49 29.98
C THR A 38 43.95 7.54 29.41
N ASP A 39 44.95 7.11 28.64
CA ASP A 39 45.88 8.01 27.96
C ASP A 39 45.16 9.02 27.05
N ARG A 40 45.69 10.24 26.99
CA ARG A 40 45.08 11.38 26.30
C ARG A 40 44.92 11.14 24.80
N MET A 41 45.90 10.47 24.18
CA MET A 41 45.87 10.15 22.75
C MET A 41 44.86 9.05 22.47
N THR A 42 44.79 8.05 23.34
CA THR A 42 43.83 6.95 23.25
C THR A 42 42.39 7.45 23.38
N ALA A 43 42.12 8.29 24.37
CA ALA A 43 40.80 8.86 24.59
C ALA A 43 40.35 9.77 23.42
N LYS A 44 41.28 10.53 22.81
CA LYS A 44 40.99 11.32 21.60
C LYS A 44 40.58 10.43 20.42
N ARG A 45 41.33 9.35 20.15
CA ARG A 45 41.00 8.42 19.07
C ARG A 45 39.65 7.76 19.31
N LEU A 46 39.40 7.29 20.54
CA LEU A 46 38.13 6.66 20.89
C LEU A 46 36.95 7.61 20.66
N GLY A 47 37.06 8.88 21.08
CA GLY A 47 36.03 9.89 20.80
C GLY A 47 35.77 10.10 19.31
N GLN A 48 36.81 10.16 18.48
CA GLN A 48 36.68 10.27 17.03
C GLN A 48 35.97 9.05 16.41
N TRP A 49 36.33 7.83 16.81
CA TRP A 49 35.67 6.60 16.34
C TRP A 49 34.21 6.51 16.78
N SER A 50 33.93 6.80 18.05
CA SER A 50 32.55 6.84 18.57
C SER A 50 31.71 7.89 17.84
N THR A 51 32.29 9.05 17.52
CA THR A 51 31.61 10.09 16.73
C THR A 51 31.23 9.60 15.34
N ARG A 52 32.15 8.92 14.65
CA ARG A 52 31.89 8.35 13.31
C ARG A 52 30.77 7.31 13.36
N ILE A 53 30.84 6.38 14.33
CA ILE A 53 29.81 5.35 14.53
C ILE A 53 28.46 6.00 14.84
N TYR A 54 28.44 7.00 15.73
CA TYR A 54 27.22 7.72 16.09
C TYR A 54 26.58 8.39 14.88
N ILE A 55 27.37 9.12 14.07
CA ILE A 55 26.86 9.79 12.87
C ILE A 55 26.29 8.76 11.89
N ILE A 56 26.98 7.64 11.66
CA ILE A 56 26.50 6.57 10.77
C ILE A 56 25.18 5.98 11.28
N LEU A 57 25.10 5.63 12.57
CA LEU A 57 23.88 5.08 13.15
C LEU A 57 22.72 6.09 13.11
N PHE A 58 23.01 7.35 13.41
CA PHE A 58 22.04 8.42 13.39
C PHE A 58 21.49 8.65 11.98
N THR A 59 22.35 8.77 10.96
CA THR A 59 21.91 8.91 9.57
C THR A 59 21.13 7.69 9.10
N MET A 60 21.57 6.47 9.45
CA MET A 60 20.82 5.24 9.15
C MET A 60 19.45 5.20 9.82
N SER A 61 19.32 5.68 11.06
CA SER A 61 18.02 5.76 11.73
C SER A 61 17.07 6.73 11.02
N LEU A 62 17.59 7.89 10.61
CA LEU A 62 16.82 8.89 9.88
C LEU A 62 16.41 8.38 8.50
N THR A 63 17.28 7.69 7.78
CA THR A 63 16.94 7.12 6.46
C THR A 63 15.84 6.07 6.60
N ILE A 64 15.89 5.20 7.61
CA ILE A 64 14.82 4.23 7.90
C ILE A 64 13.49 4.96 8.16
N ILE A 65 13.49 6.01 8.97
CA ILE A 65 12.27 6.79 9.27
C ILE A 65 11.71 7.45 8.01
N ILE A 66 12.58 8.06 7.19
CA ILE A 66 12.18 8.69 5.93
C ILE A 66 11.59 7.65 4.97
N ILE A 67 12.23 6.49 4.83
CA ILE A 67 11.72 5.40 4.03
C ILE A 67 10.38 4.93 4.58
N TYR A 68 10.24 4.74 5.89
CA TYR A 68 8.98 4.33 6.49
C TYR A 68 7.85 5.31 6.19
N ILE A 69 8.07 6.60 6.36
CA ILE A 69 7.09 7.64 6.06
C ILE A 69 6.79 7.70 4.54
N GLY A 70 7.81 7.57 3.71
CA GLY A 70 7.68 7.60 2.24
C GLY A 70 7.08 6.34 1.62
N VAL A 71 7.26 5.17 2.27
CA VAL A 71 6.68 3.85 1.95
C VAL A 71 5.32 3.64 2.66
N GLN A 72 4.89 4.62 3.45
CA GLN A 72 3.50 4.83 3.79
C GLN A 72 2.76 5.75 2.78
N PRO A 73 2.94 5.69 1.43
CA PRO A 73 2.04 6.37 0.53
C PRO A 73 0.81 5.49 0.42
N GLN A 74 -0.10 5.67 1.38
CA GLN A 74 -1.48 5.28 1.23
C GLN A 74 -1.66 3.75 1.06
N MET A 75 -1.99 3.07 2.15
CA MET A 75 -3.07 2.09 2.08
C MET A 75 -4.32 2.83 1.56
N LEU A 76 -4.34 3.22 0.28
CA LEU A 76 -5.42 3.97 -0.33
C LEU A 76 -6.52 2.94 -0.54
N THR A 77 -7.38 2.79 0.46
CA THR A 77 -8.58 1.96 0.35
C THR A 77 -9.36 2.46 -0.86
N LYS A 78 -9.25 1.74 -1.98
CA LYS A 78 -10.00 2.05 -3.19
C LYS A 78 -11.45 1.67 -2.94
N SER A 79 -12.30 2.67 -2.74
CA SER A 79 -13.74 2.47 -2.59
C SER A 79 -14.37 2.24 -3.97
N PHE A 80 -14.99 1.08 -4.16
CA PHE A 80 -15.81 0.80 -5.33
C PHE A 80 -17.28 0.89 -4.92
N ASN A 81 -18.01 1.87 -5.47
CA ASN A 81 -19.45 1.99 -5.25
C ASN A 81 -20.17 1.09 -6.26
N GLU A 82 -21.02 0.18 -5.75
CA GLU A 82 -21.85 -0.73 -6.56
C GLU A 82 -21.10 -1.52 -7.66
N PRO A 83 -20.08 -2.33 -7.30
CA PRO A 83 -19.39 -3.15 -8.28
C PRO A 83 -20.33 -4.20 -8.88
N SER A 84 -20.18 -4.51 -10.16
CA SER A 84 -20.85 -5.67 -10.75
C SER A 84 -20.35 -6.96 -10.10
N LEU A 85 -21.18 -8.01 -10.08
CA LEU A 85 -20.84 -9.29 -9.44
C LEU A 85 -19.52 -9.89 -9.96
N ASN A 86 -19.23 -9.71 -11.25
CA ASN A 86 -17.97 -10.17 -11.86
C ASN A 86 -16.76 -9.38 -11.32
N VAL A 87 -16.91 -8.07 -11.12
CA VAL A 87 -15.86 -7.23 -10.53
C VAL A 87 -15.64 -7.59 -9.06
N TYR A 88 -16.72 -7.82 -8.30
CA TYR A 88 -16.63 -8.32 -6.92
C TYR A 88 -15.88 -9.66 -6.84
N ASN A 89 -16.25 -10.65 -7.65
CA ASN A 89 -15.61 -11.96 -7.63
C ASN A 89 -14.13 -11.89 -8.01
N ARG A 90 -13.76 -10.97 -8.92
CA ARG A 90 -12.35 -10.71 -9.27
C ARG A 90 -11.60 -10.11 -8.08
N LEU A 91 -12.14 -9.07 -7.45
CA LEU A 91 -11.52 -8.41 -6.30
C LEU A 91 -11.40 -9.35 -5.09
N LEU A 92 -12.42 -10.19 -4.85
CA LEU A 92 -12.40 -11.20 -3.80
C LEU A 92 -11.30 -12.24 -4.04
N ARG A 93 -11.10 -12.68 -5.29
CA ARG A 93 -10.01 -13.60 -5.64
C ARG A 93 -8.63 -12.97 -5.48
N ASP A 94 -8.50 -11.70 -5.85
CA ASP A 94 -7.20 -11.02 -5.91
C ASP A 94 -6.79 -10.42 -4.55
N HIS A 95 -7.73 -10.09 -3.66
CA HIS A 95 -7.47 -9.39 -2.38
C HIS A 95 -8.02 -10.11 -1.14
N GLY A 96 -8.83 -11.17 -1.30
CA GLY A 96 -9.26 -12.06 -0.22
C GLY A 96 -9.72 -11.32 1.04
N ASP A 97 -9.07 -11.63 2.17
CA ASP A 97 -9.40 -11.13 3.51
C ASP A 97 -9.09 -9.64 3.73
N THR A 98 -8.35 -9.01 2.82
CA THR A 98 -8.08 -7.56 2.90
C THR A 98 -9.21 -6.72 2.30
N LEU A 99 -10.18 -7.37 1.63
CA LEU A 99 -11.37 -6.73 1.07
C LEU A 99 -12.38 -6.42 2.19
N GLN A 100 -12.64 -5.14 2.45
CA GLN A 100 -13.70 -4.72 3.38
C GLN A 100 -14.97 -4.37 2.61
N CYS A 101 -16.06 -5.09 2.87
CA CYS A 101 -17.38 -4.79 2.32
C CYS A 101 -18.28 -4.19 3.40
N PRO A 102 -18.82 -2.97 3.22
CA PRO A 102 -19.82 -2.42 4.12
C PRO A 102 -21.09 -3.27 4.07
N CYS A 103 -21.58 -3.72 5.24
CA CYS A 103 -22.74 -4.61 5.34
C CYS A 103 -24.05 -4.03 4.80
N SER A 104 -24.13 -2.69 4.66
CA SER A 104 -25.30 -1.97 4.12
C SER A 104 -25.61 -2.31 2.66
N LEU A 105 -24.63 -2.82 1.90
CA LEU A 105 -24.79 -3.22 0.49
C LEU A 105 -25.05 -4.73 0.32
N ILE A 106 -24.82 -5.54 1.35
CA ILE A 106 -25.01 -7.00 1.33
C ILE A 106 -26.37 -7.36 1.92
N SER A 107 -26.86 -6.61 2.92
CA SER A 107 -28.21 -6.78 3.43
C SER A 107 -29.19 -5.92 2.63
N SER A 108 -29.84 -6.51 1.62
CA SER A 108 -30.99 -5.84 1.00
C SER A 108 -32.10 -5.68 2.04
N THR A 109 -32.69 -4.49 2.11
CA THR A 109 -33.80 -4.20 3.03
C THR A 109 -34.95 -5.15 2.72
N TYR A 110 -35.43 -5.90 3.72
CA TYR A 110 -36.51 -6.89 3.57
C TYR A 110 -37.72 -6.35 2.79
N SER A 111 -38.06 -5.06 2.95
CA SER A 111 -39.11 -4.36 2.21
C SER A 111 -39.01 -4.45 0.67
N GLN A 112 -37.81 -4.60 0.10
CA GLN A 112 -37.61 -4.75 -1.35
C GLN A 112 -38.01 -6.15 -1.85
N PHE A 113 -37.87 -7.18 -1.02
CA PHE A 113 -38.30 -8.55 -1.36
C PHE A 113 -39.79 -8.78 -1.18
N ILE A 114 -40.49 -7.95 -0.42
CA ILE A 114 -41.95 -8.07 -0.23
C ILE A 114 -42.69 -7.50 -1.45
N GLN A 115 -42.06 -6.60 -2.23
CA GLN A 115 -42.63 -6.05 -3.46
C GLN A 115 -42.32 -6.93 -4.68
N ILE A 116 -42.80 -8.17 -4.66
CA ILE A 116 -42.74 -9.05 -5.84
C ILE A 116 -43.94 -8.70 -6.73
N LYS A 117 -43.68 -8.30 -7.98
CA LYS A 117 -44.70 -8.21 -9.03
C LYS A 117 -44.63 -9.48 -9.87
N PRO A 118 -45.38 -10.56 -9.53
CA PRO A 118 -45.32 -11.79 -10.28
C PRO A 118 -45.86 -11.56 -11.69
N VAL A 119 -45.07 -11.93 -12.70
CA VAL A 119 -45.52 -12.01 -14.09
C VAL A 119 -45.84 -13.47 -14.37
N PHE A 120 -47.13 -13.79 -14.44
CA PHE A 120 -47.56 -15.15 -14.75
C PHE A 120 -47.48 -15.40 -16.26
N HIS A 121 -46.68 -16.38 -16.64
CA HIS A 121 -46.69 -16.89 -18.01
C HIS A 121 -47.77 -17.98 -18.13
N GLN A 122 -48.59 -17.90 -19.18
CA GLN A 122 -49.65 -18.88 -19.43
C GLN A 122 -49.02 -20.23 -19.80
N VAL A 123 -49.27 -21.25 -18.99
CA VAL A 123 -48.90 -22.63 -19.32
C VAL A 123 -49.99 -23.20 -20.21
N ARG A 124 -49.62 -23.60 -21.44
CA ARG A 124 -50.55 -24.29 -22.36
C ARG A 124 -50.55 -25.78 -22.03
N ILE A 125 -51.65 -26.27 -21.49
CA ILE A 125 -51.88 -27.71 -21.29
C ILE A 125 -52.40 -28.28 -22.60
N LEU A 126 -51.63 -29.18 -23.21
CA LEU A 126 -52.02 -29.88 -24.44
C LEU A 126 -52.80 -31.13 -24.04
N PHE A 127 -54.13 -31.07 -24.16
CA PHE A 127 -54.96 -32.27 -24.06
C PHE A 127 -54.74 -33.11 -25.32
N ILE A 128 -54.08 -34.25 -25.16
CA ILE A 128 -53.99 -35.27 -26.20
C ILE A 128 -55.37 -35.91 -26.31
N SER A 129 -56.15 -35.54 -27.31
CA SER A 129 -57.30 -36.34 -27.74
C SER A 129 -56.74 -37.56 -28.46
N THR A 130 -56.79 -38.72 -27.82
CA THR A 130 -56.55 -40.01 -28.47
C THR A 130 -57.69 -40.26 -29.45
N ALA A 131 -57.47 -39.89 -30.72
CA ALA A 131 -58.28 -40.38 -31.82
C ALA A 131 -57.44 -41.40 -32.60
N ASP A 132 -57.66 -42.67 -32.29
CA ASP A 132 -57.55 -43.81 -33.22
C ASP A 132 -58.46 -44.92 -32.66
N PRO A 133 -59.31 -45.58 -33.45
CA PRO A 133 -58.81 -46.59 -34.38
C PRO A 133 -59.44 -46.57 -35.79
N THR A 134 -58.60 -46.82 -36.77
CA THR A 134 -58.79 -47.70 -37.94
C THR A 134 -60.10 -48.51 -38.07
N ASN A 135 -60.62 -48.54 -39.31
CA ASN A 135 -61.43 -49.59 -39.98
C ASN A 135 -62.80 -50.00 -39.40
N ASP A 136 -63.88 -49.78 -40.16
CA ASP A 136 -64.58 -50.86 -40.89
C ASP A 136 -65.76 -50.34 -41.74
N GLN A 137 -65.81 -50.81 -42.99
CA GLN A 137 -66.96 -50.76 -43.91
C GLN A 137 -67.95 -51.86 -43.47
N PRO A 138 -69.29 -51.67 -43.53
CA PRO A 138 -70.04 -52.18 -44.69
C PRO A 138 -71.37 -51.45 -45.02
N GLU A 139 -71.75 -51.51 -46.30
CA GLU A 139 -73.08 -51.72 -46.93
C GLU A 139 -73.18 -51.00 -48.29
#